data_AF-A0A2J8WHR4-F1
#
_entry.id   AF-A0A2J8WHR4-F1
#
_cell.length_a   1.000
_cell.length_b   1.000
_cell.length_c   1.000
_cell.angle_alpha   90.00
_cell.angle_beta   90.00
_cell.angle_gamma   90.00
#
_symmetry.space_group_name_H-M   'P 1'
#
loop_
_entity.id
_entity.type
_entity.pdbx_description
1 polymer ?
#
loop_
_entity_poly.entity_id
_entity_poly.type
_entity_poly.pdbx_seq_one_letter_code
_entity_poly.pdbx_strand_id
1 'polypeptide(L)'
;MTCPDCPSSIPTDSSSRQVLEAATDSLAKYNNENTFKQYSLFKVTRASSQWVVGPSYFVEYLIKESPCTKSQASSCSLQSSDSVPVGLCKGSLTRTHWEKFVSV
;
A
#
# COMPACT_ATOMS: atom_id res chain seq x y z
N MET A 1 3.03 22.48 -20.23
CA MET A 1 2.57 21.36 -21.08
C MET A 1 2.41 20.14 -20.19
N THR A 2 1.25 19.50 -20.22
CA THR A 2 0.98 18.22 -19.55
C THR A 2 1.62 17.10 -20.37
N CYS A 3 2.39 16.23 -19.72
CA CYS A 3 2.96 15.04 -20.36
C CYS A 3 1.89 13.94 -20.39
N PRO A 4 1.36 13.56 -21.57
CA PRO A 4 0.25 12.61 -21.67
C PRO A 4 0.60 11.22 -21.12
N ASP A 5 1.87 10.85 -21.26
CA ASP A 5 2.39 9.57 -20.84
C ASP A 5 3.04 9.61 -19.46
N CYS A 6 3.01 10.72 -18.72
CA CYS A 6 3.60 10.76 -17.37
C CYS A 6 2.56 10.37 -16.31
N PRO A 7 2.99 9.78 -15.17
CA PRO A 7 2.09 9.54 -14.05
C PRO A 7 1.38 10.82 -13.62
N SER A 8 0.05 10.79 -13.64
CA SER A 8 -0.80 11.89 -13.19
C SER A 8 -1.09 11.71 -11.71
N SER A 9 -0.92 12.77 -10.93
CA SER A 9 -1.29 12.75 -9.52
C SER A 9 -2.79 12.50 -9.37
N ILE A 10 -3.17 11.57 -8.50
CA ILE A 10 -4.57 11.26 -8.18
C ILE A 10 -4.82 11.45 -6.68
N PRO A 11 -6.09 11.65 -6.28
CA PRO A 11 -6.44 11.81 -4.88
C PRO A 11 -6.03 10.58 -4.04
N THR A 12 -5.49 10.82 -2.85
CA THR A 12 -5.02 9.77 -1.92
C THR A 12 -6.10 9.32 -0.94
N ASP A 13 -7.28 9.92 -1.00
CA ASP A 13 -8.39 9.63 -0.10
C ASP A 13 -9.12 8.32 -0.47
N SER A 14 -9.95 7.85 0.45
CA SER A 14 -10.67 6.58 0.37
C SER A 14 -11.63 6.44 -0.83
N SER A 15 -11.90 7.52 -1.57
CA SER A 15 -12.68 7.47 -2.80
C SER A 15 -11.97 6.68 -3.92
N SER A 16 -10.64 6.65 -3.91
CA SER A 16 -9.84 5.94 -4.90
C SER A 16 -9.59 4.49 -4.46
N ARG A 17 -10.55 3.60 -4.73
CA ARG A 17 -10.47 2.16 -4.39
C ARG A 17 -9.15 1.51 -4.86
N GLN A 18 -8.63 1.93 -6.01
CA GLN A 18 -7.40 1.38 -6.58
C GLN A 18 -6.14 1.85 -5.85
N VAL A 19 -6.15 3.07 -5.30
CA VAL A 19 -5.05 3.59 -4.47
C VAL A 19 -4.98 2.82 -3.16
N LEU A 20 -6.14 2.61 -2.52
CA LEU A 20 -6.20 1.81 -1.30
C LEU A 20 -5.75 0.36 -1.58
N GLU A 21 -6.24 -0.25 -2.66
CA GLU A 21 -5.84 -1.60 -3.06
C GLU A 21 -4.33 -1.69 -3.30
N ALA A 22 -3.75 -0.74 -4.05
CA ALA A 22 -2.31 -0.71 -4.31
C ALA A 22 -1.49 -0.63 -3.01
N ALA A 23 -1.91 0.19 -2.05
CA ALA A 23 -1.24 0.32 -0.75
C ALA A 23 -1.42 -0.92 0.11
N THR A 24 -2.62 -1.51 0.17
CA THR A 24 -2.87 -2.70 0.99
C THR A 24 -2.18 -3.94 0.43
N ASP A 25 -2.13 -4.11 -0.88
CA ASP A 25 -1.53 -5.28 -1.50
C ASP A 25 -0.01 -5.25 -1.48
N SER A 26 0.59 -4.08 -1.75
CA SER A 26 2.05 -3.90 -1.60
C SER A 26 2.47 -4.12 -0.15
N LEU A 27 1.70 -3.60 0.81
CA LEU A 27 1.95 -3.88 2.23
C LEU A 27 1.76 -5.36 2.59
N ALA A 28 0.73 -6.03 2.06
CA ALA A 28 0.50 -7.45 2.28
C ALA A 28 1.63 -8.31 1.70
N LYS A 29 2.16 -7.94 0.53
CA LYS A 29 3.35 -8.58 -0.05
C LYS A 29 4.57 -8.40 0.85
N TYR A 30 4.85 -7.18 1.29
CA TYR A 30 5.95 -6.89 2.22
C TYR A 30 5.85 -7.71 3.52
N ASN A 31 4.66 -7.74 4.13
CA ASN A 31 4.41 -8.50 5.36
C ASN A 31 4.52 -10.02 5.16
N ASN A 32 4.28 -10.54 3.95
CA ASN A 32 4.47 -11.97 3.68
C ASN A 32 5.94 -12.32 3.45
N GLU A 33 6.74 -11.39 2.93
CA GLU A 33 8.19 -11.54 2.77
C GLU A 33 8.94 -11.36 4.10
N ASN A 34 8.37 -10.63 5.07
CA ASN A 34 8.95 -10.41 6.39
C ASN A 34 8.25 -11.24 7.48
N THR A 35 8.93 -12.24 8.05
CA THR A 35 8.37 -13.14 9.07
C THR A 35 8.44 -12.62 10.50
N PHE A 36 9.23 -11.59 10.78
CA PHE A 36 9.51 -11.15 12.15
C PHE A 36 8.60 -10.03 12.65
N LYS A 37 8.15 -9.14 11.75
CA LYS A 37 7.33 -7.97 12.09
C LYS A 37 6.14 -7.86 11.16
N GLN A 38 5.01 -7.44 11.72
CA GLN A 38 3.79 -7.18 10.98
C GLN A 38 3.52 -5.67 11.01
N TYR A 39 3.07 -5.13 9.88
CA TYR A 39 2.75 -3.72 9.75
C TYR A 39 1.33 -3.51 9.23
N SER A 40 0.73 -2.40 9.62
CA SER A 40 -0.58 -1.95 9.13
C SER A 40 -0.45 -0.61 8.41
N LEU A 41 -1.33 -0.37 7.43
CA LEU A 41 -1.40 0.89 6.72
C LEU A 41 -1.78 2.01 7.70
N PHE A 42 -0.98 3.06 7.76
CA PHE A 42 -1.29 4.26 8.54
C PHE A 42 -2.02 5.29 7.68
N LYS A 43 -1.39 5.72 6.57
CA LYS A 43 -1.96 6.72 5.65
C LYS A 43 -1.24 6.71 4.30
N VAL A 44 -1.98 6.85 3.21
CA VAL A 44 -1.40 7.13 1.89
C VAL A 44 -1.01 8.59 1.80
N THR A 45 0.26 8.88 1.49
CA THR A 45 0.81 10.24 1.39
C THR A 45 0.82 10.76 -0.04
N ARG A 46 1.01 9.88 -1.03
CA ARG A 46 1.00 10.23 -2.45
C ARG A 46 0.42 9.10 -3.28
N ALA A 47 -0.26 9.46 -4.35
CA ALA A 47 -0.75 8.52 -5.34
C ALA A 47 -0.66 9.14 -6.74
N SER A 48 -0.29 8.32 -7.71
CA SER A 48 -0.33 8.68 -9.12
C SER A 48 -0.77 7.50 -9.96
N SER A 49 -1.42 7.76 -11.09
CA SER A 49 -1.78 6.74 -12.07
C SER A 49 -1.16 7.02 -13.43
N GLN A 50 -0.89 5.95 -14.17
CA GLN A 50 -0.40 6.01 -15.55
C GLN A 50 -0.95 4.81 -16.31
N TRP A 51 -1.13 4.98 -17.62
CA TRP A 51 -1.37 3.85 -18.53
C TRP A 51 -0.02 3.34 -19.05
N VAL A 52 0.33 2.09 -18.76
CA VAL A 52 1.59 1.48 -19.23
C VAL A 52 1.24 0.30 -20.16
N VAL A 53 1.11 -0.91 -19.61
CA VAL A 53 0.53 -2.09 -20.29
C VAL A 53 -0.94 -2.30 -19.90
N GLY A 54 -1.45 -1.41 -19.06
CA GLY A 54 -2.77 -1.38 -18.44
C GLY A 54 -2.80 -0.25 -17.40
N PRO A 55 -3.91 -0.07 -16.67
CA PRO A 55 -3.98 0.92 -15.60
C PRO A 55 -3.01 0.54 -14.47
N SER A 56 -2.04 1.43 -14.23
CA SER A 56 -1.03 1.32 -13.17
C SER A 56 -1.25 2.41 -12.12
N TYR A 57 -1.14 2.02 -10.86
CA TYR A 57 -1.27 2.88 -9.69
C TYR A 57 0.02 2.80 -8.89
N PHE A 58 0.60 3.96 -8.59
CA PHE A 58 1.81 4.10 -7.79
C PHE A 58 1.45 4.82 -6.51
N VAL A 59 1.87 4.27 -5.38
CA VAL A 59 1.50 4.78 -4.07
C VAL A 59 2.72 4.97 -3.19
N GLU A 60 2.67 6.02 -2.39
CA GLU A 60 3.57 6.23 -1.25
C GLU A 60 2.69 6.28 0.00
N TYR A 61 3.05 5.52 1.03
CA TYR A 61 2.23 5.40 2.22
C TYR A 61 3.06 5.16 3.47
N LEU A 62 2.54 5.64 4.59
CA LEU A 62 3.08 5.40 5.91
C LEU A 62 2.55 4.10 6.48
N ILE A 63 3.40 3.39 7.21
CA ILE A 63 3.07 2.18 7.94
C ILE A 63 3.26 2.38 9.43
N LYS A 64 2.54 1.60 10.24
CA LYS A 64 2.75 1.48 11.68
C LYS A 64 2.99 0.02 12.05
N GLU A 65 3.75 -0.23 13.10
CA GLU A 65 3.86 -1.59 13.64
C GLU A 65 2.48 -2.07 14.10
N SER A 66 2.11 -3.27 13.67
CA SER A 66 0.94 -3.95 14.20
C SER A 66 1.28 -4.45 15.61
N PRO A 67 0.37 -4.31 16.59
CA PRO A 67 0.62 -4.81 17.95
C PRO A 67 0.79 -6.34 18.00
N CYS A 68 0.46 -7.04 16.91
CA CYS A 68 0.44 -8.48 16.81
C CYS A 68 1.31 -8.94 15.64
N THR A 69 2.20 -9.90 15.87
CA THR A 69 2.89 -10.63 14.79
C THR A 69 1.96 -11.70 14.20
N LYS A 70 2.33 -12.22 13.02
CA LYS A 70 1.57 -13.28 12.32
C LYS A 70 1.33 -14.53 13.19
N SER A 71 2.23 -14.86 14.12
CA SER A 71 2.11 -16.00 15.04
C SER A 71 1.21 -15.75 16.25
N GLN A 72 0.91 -14.48 16.60
CA GLN A 72 0.09 -14.12 17.76
C GLN A 72 -1.28 -13.55 17.39
N ALA A 73 -1.65 -13.53 16.11
CA ALA A 73 -2.92 -12.96 15.64
C ALA A 73 -4.16 -13.50 16.37
N SER A 74 -4.16 -14.76 16.78
CA SER A 74 -5.29 -15.42 17.46
C SER A 74 -5.48 -15.01 18.92
N SER A 75 -4.44 -14.47 19.58
CA SER A 75 -4.40 -14.20 21.03
C SER A 75 -4.10 -12.75 21.38
N CYS A 76 -3.90 -11.90 20.38
CA CYS A 76 -3.45 -10.54 20.59
C CYS A 76 -4.63 -9.59 20.84
N SER A 77 -4.65 -8.98 22.02
CA SER A 77 -5.56 -7.87 22.31
C SER A 77 -5.03 -6.60 21.64
N LEU A 78 -5.85 -5.96 20.81
CA LEU A 78 -5.53 -4.68 20.18
C LEU A 78 -5.39 -3.60 21.25
N GLN A 79 -4.20 -3.46 21.84
CA GLN A 79 -3.90 -2.25 22.60
C GLN A 79 -3.77 -1.10 21.63
N SER A 80 -4.65 -0.11 21.80
CA SER A 80 -4.63 1.18 21.13
C SER A 80 -3.37 1.95 21.58
N SER A 81 -2.21 1.59 21.03
CA SER A 81 -1.02 2.43 21.16
C SER A 81 -1.21 3.64 20.25
N ASP A 82 -0.87 4.82 20.77
CA ASP A 82 -0.75 6.07 20.02
C ASP A 82 0.04 5.77 18.74
N SER A 83 -0.71 5.61 17.64
CA SER A 83 -0.22 4.93 16.46
C SER A 83 0.69 5.86 15.68
N VAL A 84 1.99 5.86 15.99
CA VAL A 84 2.99 6.65 15.27
C VAL A 84 3.44 5.88 14.02
N PRO A 85 3.53 6.54 12.84
CA PRO A 85 4.09 5.90 11.67
C PRO A 85 5.57 5.57 11.88
N VAL A 86 5.96 4.33 11.58
CA VAL A 86 7.30 3.79 11.78
C VAL A 86 8.11 3.72 10.49
N GLY A 87 7.49 3.95 9.34
CA GLY A 87 8.15 3.85 8.05
C GLY A 87 7.33 4.41 6.90
N LEU A 88 8.03 4.69 5.80
CA LEU A 88 7.48 5.10 4.51
C LEU A 88 7.72 3.98 3.51
N CYS A 89 6.67 3.52 2.86
CA CYS A 89 6.70 2.50 1.82
C CYS A 89 6.31 3.09 0.48
N LYS A 90 6.82 2.48 -0.60
CA LYS A 90 6.37 2.72 -1.96
C LYS A 90 5.84 1.40 -2.50
N GLY A 91 4.83 1.47 -3.35
CA GLY A 91 4.23 0.29 -3.95
C GLY A 91 3.63 0.62 -5.29
N SER A 92 3.41 -0.41 -6.09
CA SER A 92 2.64 -0.26 -7.32
C SER A 92 1.70 -1.44 -7.56
N LEU A 93 0.61 -1.14 -8.26
CA LEU A 93 -0.37 -2.12 -8.72
C LEU A 93 -0.67 -1.86 -10.19
N THR A 94 -0.39 -2.84 -11.04
CA THR A 94 -0.72 -2.80 -12.47
C THR A 94 -1.70 -3.91 -12.79
N ARG A 95 -2.82 -3.56 -13.42
CA ARG A 95 -3.82 -4.54 -13.89
C ARG A 95 -3.70 -4.72 -15.39
N THR A 96 -3.54 -5.97 -15.82
CA THR A 96 -3.73 -6.37 -17.22
C THR A 96 -5.06 -7.12 -17.35
N HIS A 97 -5.41 -7.55 -18.57
CA HIS A 97 -6.66 -8.30 -18.79
C HIS A 97 -6.68 -9.67 -18.08
N TRP A 98 -5.51 -10.20 -17.70
CA TRP A 98 -5.35 -11.57 -17.19
C TRP A 98 -4.72 -11.61 -15.79
N GLU A 99 -3.92 -10.59 -15.44
CA GLU A 99 -3.05 -10.65 -14.26
C GLU A 99 -3.02 -9.32 -13.50
N LYS A 100 -2.66 -9.42 -12.22
CA LYS A 100 -2.40 -8.30 -11.33
C LYS A 100 -0.95 -8.36 -10.87
N PHE A 101 -0.20 -7.31 -11.18
CA PHE A 101 1.19 -7.18 -10.78
C PHE A 101 1.31 -6.21 -9.61
N VAL A 102 1.93 -6.67 -8.52
CA VAL A 102 2.14 -5.88 -7.29
C VAL A 102 3.63 -5.81 -6.98
N SER A 103 4.14 -4.59 -6.80
CA SER A 103 5.51 -4.33 -6.36
C SER A 103 5.54 -3.64 -4.99
N VAL A 104 6.61 -3.92 -4.25
CA VAL A 104 7.02 -3.25 -3.00
C VAL A 104 8.36 -2.56 -3.27
#